data_AF-R9IKJ3-F1
#
_entry.id   AF-R9IKJ3-F1
#
_cell.length_a   1.000
_cell.length_b   1.000
_cell.length_c   1.000
_cell.angle_alpha   90.00
_cell.angle_beta   90.00
_cell.angle_gamma   90.00
#
_symmetry.space_group_name_H-M   'P 1'
#
loop_
_entity.id
_entity.type
_entity.pdbx_description
1 polymer ?
#
loop_
_entity_poly.entity_id
_entity_poly.type
_entity_poly.pdbx_seq_one_letter_code
_entity_poly.pdbx_strand_id
1 'polypeptide(L)'
;MCDYDNAIFRLATAQGAEPEDYTGEDGLLYCGSCRQPKEAYFPEGKTFFGRDRHPKECDCQRKRRGTLEASHREYKHREEAERLK
;
A
#
# COMPACT_ATOMS: atom_id res chain seq x y z
N MET A 1 15.74 19.23 29.53
CA MET A 1 14.82 18.64 28.54
C MET A 1 15.09 19.35 27.22
N CYS A 2 15.52 18.79 26.09
CA CYS A 2 15.96 17.46 25.69
C CYS A 2 16.61 17.67 24.31
N ASP A 3 17.94 17.73 24.21
CA ASP A 3 18.61 17.75 22.89
C ASP A 3 18.52 16.38 22.20
N TYR A 4 18.30 15.33 23.00
CA TYR A 4 18.10 13.95 22.54
C TYR A 4 16.79 13.78 21.76
N ASP A 5 15.71 14.45 22.17
CA ASP A 5 14.41 14.37 21.48
C ASP A 5 14.49 14.97 20.07
N ASN A 6 15.32 16.01 19.89
CA ASN A 6 15.55 16.62 18.58
C ASN A 6 16.39 15.72 17.67
N ALA A 7 17.37 15.00 18.22
CA ALA A 7 18.17 14.03 17.48
C ALA A 7 17.34 12.81 17.05
N ILE A 8 16.47 12.27 17.92
CA ILE A 8 15.54 11.18 17.58
C ILE A 8 14.57 11.62 16.48
N PHE A 9 14.00 12.83 16.57
CA PHE A 9 13.13 13.37 15.52
C PHE A 9 13.86 13.54 14.18
N ARG A 10 15.10 14.06 14.19
CA ARG A 10 15.92 14.19 12.97
C ARG A 10 16.35 12.84 12.38
N LEU A 11 16.63 11.84 13.21
CA LEU A 11 16.97 10.49 12.75
C LEU A 11 15.73 9.78 12.18
N ALA A 12 14.56 9.98 12.79
CA ALA A 12 13.28 9.45 12.29
C ALA A 12 12.89 10.05 10.93
N THR A 13 13.23 11.32 10.66
CA THR A 13 13.02 11.95 9.35
C THR A 13 14.12 11.62 8.33
N ALA A 14 15.32 11.26 8.78
CA ALA A 14 16.43 10.85 7.92
C ALA A 14 16.39 9.38 7.49
N GLN A 15 15.62 8.53 8.17
CA GLN A 15 15.38 7.14 7.77
C GLN A 15 14.43 7.09 6.57
N GLY A 16 14.99 7.33 5.38
CA GLY A 16 14.43 7.03 4.06
C GLY A 16 12.92 7.21 3.98
N ALA A 17 12.46 8.47 3.92
CA ALA A 17 11.07 8.76 3.60
C ALA A 17 10.70 7.97 2.34
N GLU A 18 9.77 7.01 2.49
CA GLU A 18 9.22 6.31 1.33
C GLU A 18 8.76 7.39 0.35
N PRO A 19 9.16 7.30 -0.92
CA PRO A 19 8.82 8.32 -1.90
C PRO A 19 7.32 8.55 -1.89
N GLU A 20 6.94 9.82 -1.78
CA GLU A 20 5.55 10.23 -1.68
C GLU A 20 4.78 9.85 -2.96
N ASP A 21 3.51 9.51 -2.81
CA ASP A 21 2.62 9.31 -3.94
C ASP A 21 2.43 10.63 -4.69
N TYR A 22 2.34 10.56 -6.02
CA TYR A 22 2.26 11.74 -6.87
C TYR A 22 1.16 11.58 -7.93
N THR A 23 0.60 12.69 -8.38
CA THR A 23 -0.37 12.71 -9.47
C THR A 23 0.37 12.77 -10.81
N GLY A 24 0.03 11.87 -11.74
CA GLY A 24 0.58 11.85 -13.10
C GLY A 24 -0.04 12.90 -14.02
N GLU A 25 0.56 13.09 -15.19
CA GLU A 25 0.03 13.99 -16.24
C GLU A 25 -1.34 13.53 -16.77
N ASP A 26 -1.62 12.23 -16.67
CA ASP A 26 -2.90 11.61 -16.97
C ASP A 26 -3.97 11.88 -15.91
N GLY A 27 -3.64 12.55 -14.80
CA GLY A 27 -4.55 12.83 -13.69
C GLY A 27 -4.79 11.66 -12.73
N LEU A 28 -4.10 10.53 -12.88
CA LEU A 28 -4.19 9.40 -11.96
C LEU A 28 -3.17 9.53 -10.81
N LEU A 29 -3.50 8.99 -9.64
CA LEU A 29 -2.55 8.85 -8.54
C LEU A 29 -1.55 7.70 -8.83
N TYR A 30 -0.26 7.94 -8.63
CA TYR A 30 0.82 6.97 -8.78
C TYR A 30 1.51 6.70 -7.44
N CYS A 31 1.95 5.45 -7.29
CA CYS A 31 2.77 5.04 -6.15
C CYS A 31 4.16 5.66 -6.24
N GLY A 32 4.62 6.35 -5.20
CA GLY A 32 5.99 6.89 -5.17
C GLY A 32 7.06 5.80 -5.26
N SER A 33 6.84 4.64 -4.63
CA SER A 33 7.82 3.54 -4.55
C SER A 33 7.91 2.71 -5.84
N CYS A 34 6.78 2.25 -6.38
CA CYS A 34 6.77 1.38 -7.59
C CYS A 34 6.41 2.10 -8.89
N ARG A 35 6.12 3.41 -8.85
CA ARG A 35 5.78 4.24 -10.02
C ARG A 35 4.63 3.70 -10.87
N GLN A 36 3.76 2.89 -10.28
CA GLN A 36 2.56 2.37 -10.93
C GLN A 36 1.31 3.13 -10.48
N PRO A 37 0.29 3.20 -11.34
CA PRO A 37 -0.96 3.86 -11.00
C PRO A 37 -1.68 3.11 -9.87
N LYS A 38 -2.05 3.86 -8.84
CA LYS A 38 -2.91 3.46 -7.71
C LYS A 38 -4.39 3.70 -8.00
N GLU A 39 -4.69 4.33 -9.13
CA GLU A 39 -6.04 4.60 -9.59
C GLU A 39 -6.18 4.16 -11.06
N ALA A 40 -7.42 3.99 -11.50
CA ALA A 40 -7.75 3.82 -12.90
C ALA A 40 -9.07 4.52 -13.20
N TYR A 41 -9.21 5.01 -14.43
CA TYR A 41 -10.48 5.51 -14.92
C TYR A 41 -11.50 4.38 -15.08
N PHE A 42 -12.76 4.67 -14.80
CA PHE A 42 -13.85 3.85 -15.27
C PHE A 42 -13.95 3.91 -16.80
N PRO A 43 -14.59 2.92 -17.44
CA PRO A 43 -14.92 3.01 -18.86
C PRO A 43 -15.72 4.28 -19.17
N GLU A 44 -15.55 4.83 -20.37
CA GLU A 44 -16.20 6.08 -20.80
C GLU A 44 -17.71 6.09 -20.50
N GLY A 45 -18.20 7.22 -19.98
CA GLY A 45 -19.60 7.40 -19.61
C GLY A 45 -20.02 6.73 -18.30
N LYS A 46 -19.12 6.04 -17.59
CA LYS A 46 -19.40 5.46 -16.27
C LYS A 46 -18.78 6.31 -15.17
N THR A 47 -19.58 6.62 -14.16
CA THR A 47 -19.13 7.20 -12.91
C THR A 47 -19.73 6.42 -11.75
N PHE A 48 -18.99 6.33 -10.65
CA PHE A 48 -19.46 5.70 -9.42
C PHE A 48 -19.41 6.73 -8.30
N PHE A 49 -20.55 7.05 -7.70
CA PHE A 49 -20.70 8.14 -6.74
C PHE A 49 -20.12 9.49 -7.23
N GLY A 50 -20.31 9.80 -8.52
CA GLY A 50 -19.79 11.02 -9.14
C GLY A 50 -18.26 11.04 -9.33
N ARG A 51 -17.57 9.92 -9.06
CA ARG A 51 -16.14 9.74 -9.35
C ARG A 51 -15.96 8.97 -10.65
N ASP A 52 -15.06 9.47 -11.48
CA ASP A 52 -14.62 8.89 -12.75
C ASP A 52 -13.46 7.91 -12.61
N ARG A 53 -12.85 7.85 -11.41
CA ARG A 53 -11.72 7.00 -11.08
C ARG A 53 -12.03 6.07 -9.93
N HIS A 54 -11.37 4.90 -9.92
CA HIS A 54 -11.42 3.94 -8.83
C HIS A 54 -10.03 3.50 -8.37
N PRO A 55 -9.87 3.07 -7.11
CA PRO A 55 -8.62 2.50 -6.65
C PRO A 55 -8.23 1.27 -7.46
N LYS A 56 -6.93 1.16 -7.74
CA LYS A 56 -6.29 0.03 -8.40
C LYS A 56 -5.09 -0.40 -7.58
N GLU A 57 -4.92 -1.71 -7.42
CA GLU A 57 -3.80 -2.26 -6.68
C GLU A 57 -2.48 -2.04 -7.45
N CYS A 58 -1.52 -1.37 -6.79
CA CYS A 58 -0.14 -1.29 -7.28
C CYS A 58 0.68 -2.51 -6.83
N ASP A 59 1.85 -2.73 -7.44
CA ASP A 59 2.67 -3.89 -7.11
C ASP A 59 3.16 -3.94 -5.65
N CYS A 60 3.40 -2.80 -5.00
CA CYS A 60 3.72 -2.80 -3.56
C CYS A 60 2.57 -3.37 -2.73
N GLN A 61 1.33 -2.96 -3.04
CA GLN A 61 0.14 -3.44 -2.35
C GLN A 61 -0.12 -4.92 -2.67
N ARG A 62 0.05 -5.33 -3.93
CA ARG A 62 -0.08 -6.73 -4.35
C ARG A 62 0.90 -7.64 -3.61
N LYS A 63 2.16 -7.23 -3.49
CA LYS A 63 3.18 -7.96 -2.72
C LYS A 63 2.77 -8.10 -1.26
N ARG A 64 2.33 -7.00 -0.63
CA ARG A 64 1.87 -7.01 0.76
C ARG A 64 0.64 -7.90 0.96
N ARG A 65 -0.31 -7.90 0.03
CA ARG A 65 -1.47 -8.80 0.10
C ARG A 65 -1.01 -10.25 0.01
N GLY A 66 -0.13 -10.57 -0.95
CA GLY A 66 0.38 -11.92 -1.13
C GLY A 66 1.08 -12.49 0.11
N THR A 67 1.89 -11.67 0.80
CA THR A 67 2.56 -12.11 2.04
C THR A 67 1.56 -12.37 3.17
N LEU A 68 0.56 -11.51 3.33
CA LEU A 68 -0.50 -11.70 4.32
C LEU A 68 -1.36 -12.93 4.02
N GLU A 69 -1.72 -13.14 2.75
CA GLU A 69 -2.48 -14.31 2.31
C GLU A 69 -1.71 -15.62 2.55
N ALA A 70 -0.40 -15.64 2.25
CA ALA A 70 0.46 -16.78 2.52
C ALA A 70 0.53 -17.10 4.02
N SER A 71 0.81 -16.09 4.85
CA SER A 71 0.84 -16.25 6.30
C SER A 71 -0.50 -16.72 6.87
N HIS A 72 -1.61 -16.20 6.36
CA HIS A 72 -2.94 -16.62 6.77
C HIS A 72 -3.25 -18.07 6.36
N ARG A 73 -2.79 -18.52 5.18
CA ARG A 73 -2.92 -19.93 4.76
C ARG A 73 -2.11 -20.85 5.67
N GLU A 74 -0.88 -20.49 5.99
CA GLU A 74 -0.02 -21.25 6.91
C GLU A 74 -0.65 -21.35 8.31
N TYR A 75 -1.17 -20.23 8.81
CA TYR A 75 -1.89 -20.19 10.09
C TYR A 75 -3.08 -21.15 10.09
N LYS A 76 -3.95 -21.07 9.08
CA LYS A 76 -5.10 -21.98 8.95
C LYS A 76 -4.70 -23.44 8.83
N HIS A 77 -3.66 -23.73 8.05
CA HIS A 77 -3.14 -25.09 7.92
C HIS A 77 -2.66 -25.64 9.27
N ARG A 78 -1.92 -24.84 10.05
CA ARG A 78 -1.46 -25.25 11.38
C ARG A 78 -2.63 -25.48 12.35
N GLU A 79 -3.60 -24.57 12.38
CA GLU A 79 -4.80 -24.74 13.22
C GLU A 79 -5.57 -26.01 12.86
N GLU A 80 -5.76 -26.27 11.57
CA GLU A 80 -6.44 -27.48 11.11
C GLU A 80 -5.66 -28.74 11.49
N ALA A 81 -4.33 -28.73 11.34
CA ALA A 81 -3.47 -29.82 11.77
C ALA A 81 -3.51 -30.04 13.29
N GLU A 82 -3.66 -28.99 14.10
CA GLU A 82 -3.84 -29.10 15.56
C GLU A 82 -5.22 -29.65 15.92
N ARG A 83 -6.27 -29.28 15.20
CA ARG A 83 -7.64 -29.78 15.42
C ARG A 83 -7.78 -31.28 15.14
N LEU A 84 -6.96 -31.81 14.23
CA LEU A 84 -6.99 -33.22 13.81
C LEU A 84 -6.06 -34.13 14.62
N LYS A 85 -5.31 -33.59 15.59
CA LYS A 85 -4.51 -34.36 16.55
C LYS A 85 -5.38 -34.84 17.70
#